data_AF-A0A7W1A5F6-F1
#
_entry.id   AF-A0A7W1A5F6-F1
#
_cell.length_a   1.000
_cell.length_b   1.000
_cell.length_c   1.000
_cell.angle_alpha   90.00
_cell.angle_beta   90.00
_cell.angle_gamma   90.00
#
_symmetry.space_group_name_H-M   'P 1'
#
loop_
_entity.id
_entity.type
_entity.pdbx_description
1 polymer ?
#
loop_
_entity_poly.entity_id
_entity_poly.type
_entity_poly.pdbx_seq_one_letter_code
_entity_poly.pdbx_strand_id
1 'polypeptide(L)'
;LPFSLNIRPLGGHTAGPSLILLHGNQTLNTVYVTEDRDDSFMRKVSAAVGAAVGDVVCFGHTHKPWHRVVDGIHFINTGSVGRLRDGDPRAGFVLLDFSSGATAAEFIRIEYDIEETTRGIEAAGLPVEFANFLRTGGRTPVSA
;
A
#
# COMPACT_ATOMS: atom_id res chain seq x y z
N LEU A 1 15.70 11.61 2.97
CA LEU A 1 15.01 11.16 4.19
C LEU A 1 13.89 10.23 3.80
N PRO A 2 13.65 9.12 4.51
CA PRO A 2 12.46 8.29 4.27
C PRO A 2 11.21 9.16 4.50
N PHE A 3 10.19 8.96 3.67
CA PHE A 3 8.92 9.68 3.83
C PHE A 3 8.16 9.10 5.02
N SER A 4 7.66 9.97 5.91
CA SER A 4 6.76 9.61 6.98
C SER A 4 5.75 10.74 7.22
N LEU A 5 4.49 10.39 7.40
CA LEU A 5 3.42 11.31 7.78
C LEU A 5 2.53 10.68 8.85
N ASN A 6 2.33 11.39 9.96
CA ASN A 6 1.47 10.96 11.05
C ASN A 6 0.19 11.78 11.07
N ILE A 7 -0.95 11.10 11.08
CA ILE A 7 -2.29 11.69 11.04
C ILE A 7 -3.06 11.21 12.28
N ARG A 8 -3.86 12.11 12.87
CA ARG A 8 -4.86 11.78 13.89
C ARG A 8 -6.25 11.85 13.25
N PRO A 9 -6.83 10.71 12.80
CA PRO A 9 -8.06 10.71 12.01
C PRO A 9 -9.27 11.31 12.74
N LEU A 10 -9.29 11.22 14.08
CA LEU A 10 -10.35 11.78 14.92
C LEU A 10 -10.06 13.20 15.45
N GLY A 11 -8.99 13.84 14.94
CA GLY A 11 -8.50 15.12 15.43
C GLY A 11 -7.56 15.01 16.65
N GLY A 12 -6.97 16.13 17.06
CA GLY A 12 -5.96 16.17 18.13
C GLY A 12 -6.49 16.12 19.56
N HIS A 13 -7.80 16.24 19.75
CA HIS A 13 -8.44 16.32 21.07
C HIS A 13 -9.26 15.07 21.44
N THR A 14 -9.45 14.16 20.48
CA THR A 14 -10.19 12.90 20.68
C THR A 14 -9.19 11.77 20.80
N ALA A 15 -9.30 10.97 21.86
CA ALA A 15 -8.50 9.74 21.97
C ALA A 15 -8.87 8.79 20.83
N GLY A 16 -7.87 8.18 20.21
CA GLY A 16 -8.09 7.31 19.07
C GLY A 16 -6.79 6.89 18.38
N PRO A 17 -6.91 6.06 17.34
CA PRO A 17 -5.76 5.54 16.63
C PRO A 17 -5.00 6.64 15.90
N SER A 18 -3.69 6.43 15.74
CA SER A 18 -2.83 7.18 14.84
C SER A 18 -2.76 6.45 13.49
N LEU A 19 -2.73 7.21 12.41
CA LEU A 19 -2.44 6.71 11.08
C LEU A 19 -1.03 7.18 10.67
N ILE A 20 -0.12 6.22 10.52
CA ILE A 20 1.28 6.43 10.18
C ILE A 20 1.47 5.98 8.73
N LEU A 21 1.90 6.90 7.87
CA LEU A 21 2.09 6.66 6.44
C LEU A 21 3.56 6.64 6.10
N LEU A 22 4.03 5.55 5.50
CA LEU A 22 5.39 5.36 5.00
C LEU A 22 5.36 5.04 3.50
N HIS A 23 6.47 5.22 2.79
CA HIS A 23 6.58 4.69 1.42
C HIS A 23 6.98 3.21 1.41
N GLY A 24 8.21 2.92 1.87
CA GLY A 24 8.75 1.56 2.03
C GLY A 24 8.76 1.17 3.51
N ASN A 25 9.84 1.49 4.22
CA ASN A 25 9.87 1.44 5.68
C ASN A 25 10.34 2.79 6.28
N GLN A 26 10.39 2.84 7.61
CA GLN A 26 10.70 4.03 8.40
C GLN A 26 12.16 4.52 8.29
N THR A 27 13.07 3.71 7.75
CA THR A 27 14.50 4.02 7.65
C THR A 27 14.92 4.29 6.20
N LEU A 28 14.41 3.50 5.25
CA LEU A 28 14.79 3.51 3.86
C LEU A 28 13.58 3.21 2.97
N ASN A 29 13.37 4.06 1.98
CA ASN A 29 12.30 3.88 0.99
C ASN A 29 12.49 2.65 0.09
N THR A 30 13.69 2.07 0.06
CA THR A 30 14.04 0.90 -0.78
C THR A 30 13.76 -0.44 -0.09
N VAL A 31 13.28 -0.43 1.16
CA VAL A 31 12.98 -1.67 1.88
C VAL A 31 11.63 -2.22 1.44
N TYR A 32 11.65 -3.48 1.00
CA TYR A 32 10.45 -4.23 0.65
C TYR A 32 9.86 -4.85 1.92
N VAL A 33 8.69 -4.34 2.29
CA VAL A 33 7.84 -4.87 3.37
C VAL A 33 6.77 -5.76 2.72
N THR A 34 7.11 -7.04 2.59
CA THR A 34 6.27 -8.09 2.01
C THR A 34 5.46 -8.81 3.09
N GLU A 35 4.39 -9.49 2.68
CA GLU A 35 3.45 -10.20 3.58
C GLU A 35 4.13 -11.29 4.41
N ASP A 36 5.16 -11.93 3.86
CA ASP A 36 5.94 -13.01 4.46
C ASP A 36 7.01 -12.55 5.46
N ARG A 37 7.16 -11.23 5.69
CA ARG A 37 8.00 -10.72 6.78
C ARG A 37 7.52 -11.27 8.10
N ASP A 38 8.42 -11.64 9.01
CA ASP A 38 8.03 -12.13 10.32
C ASP A 38 7.45 -11.03 11.22
N ASP A 39 6.77 -11.43 12.29
CA ASP A 39 6.24 -10.50 13.28
C ASP A 39 7.36 -9.74 14.01
N SER A 40 8.56 -10.33 14.11
CA SER A 40 9.71 -9.67 14.74
C SER A 40 10.15 -8.42 13.96
N PHE A 41 10.07 -8.47 12.63
CA PHE A 41 10.29 -7.31 11.77
C PHE A 41 9.19 -6.27 11.99
N MET A 42 7.92 -6.66 12.04
CA MET A 42 6.80 -5.73 12.25
C MET A 42 6.91 -5.01 13.60
N ARG A 43 7.30 -5.73 14.66
CA ARG A 43 7.59 -5.14 15.98
C ARG A 43 8.69 -4.09 15.95
N LYS A 44 9.75 -4.31 15.16
CA LYS A 44 10.82 -3.31 14.99
C LYS A 44 10.30 -2.08 14.24
N VAL A 45 9.43 -2.26 13.26
CA VAL A 45 8.79 -1.15 12.54
C VAL A 45 7.92 -0.35 13.49
N SER A 46 6.96 -0.98 14.20
CA SER A 46 6.07 -0.28 15.13
C SER A 46 6.82 0.44 16.24
N ALA A 47 7.81 -0.21 16.86
CA ALA A 47 8.64 0.42 17.88
C ALA A 47 9.38 1.65 17.34
N ALA A 48 9.92 1.57 16.13
CA ALA A 48 10.67 2.67 15.52
C ALA A 48 9.78 3.86 15.11
N VAL A 49 8.51 3.61 14.75
CA VAL A 49 7.54 4.68 14.43
C VAL A 49 6.68 5.11 15.61
N GLY A 50 6.86 4.49 16.77
CA GLY A 50 6.08 4.76 17.99
C GLY A 50 4.61 4.35 17.88
N ALA A 51 4.29 3.34 17.06
CA ALA A 51 2.93 2.82 16.94
C ALA A 51 2.54 2.00 18.18
N ALA A 52 1.31 2.17 18.65
CA ALA A 52 0.72 1.47 19.77
C ALA A 52 -0.53 0.67 19.35
N VAL A 53 -1.06 -0.14 20.27
CA VAL A 53 -2.29 -0.93 20.06
C VAL A 53 -3.42 -0.04 19.52
N GLY A 54 -4.03 -0.47 18.42
CA GLY A 54 -5.08 0.25 17.69
C GLY A 54 -4.57 1.14 16.55
N ASP A 55 -3.29 1.51 16.54
CA ASP A 55 -2.70 2.33 15.48
C ASP A 55 -2.61 1.57 14.14
N VAL A 56 -2.49 2.36 13.07
CA VAL A 56 -2.40 1.88 11.70
C VAL A 56 -1.11 2.37 11.06
N VAL A 57 -0.32 1.43 10.55
CA VAL A 57 0.88 1.70 9.76
C VAL A 57 0.61 1.30 8.32
N CYS A 58 0.42 2.30 7.45
CA CYS A 58 0.25 2.11 6.02
C CYS A 58 1.55 2.34 5.27
N PHE A 59 1.81 1.50 4.28
CA PHE A 59 2.96 1.60 3.39
C PHE A 59 2.59 1.13 1.98
N GLY A 60 3.55 1.22 1.06
CA GLY A 60 3.40 0.81 -0.32
C GLY A 60 4.68 0.14 -0.81
N HIS A 61 5.31 0.76 -1.81
CA HIS A 61 6.59 0.38 -2.43
C HIS A 61 6.59 -0.94 -3.21
N THR A 62 6.03 -2.02 -2.65
CA THR A 62 5.98 -3.34 -3.29
C THR A 62 4.90 -3.46 -4.36
N HIS A 63 3.88 -2.59 -4.30
CA HIS A 63 2.70 -2.58 -5.17
C HIS A 63 1.86 -3.87 -5.07
N LYS A 64 1.97 -4.60 -3.95
CA LYS A 64 1.18 -5.80 -3.66
C LYS A 64 0.37 -5.55 -2.38
N PRO A 65 -0.95 -5.36 -2.49
CA PRO A 65 -1.77 -5.08 -1.33
C PRO A 65 -1.81 -6.26 -0.37
N TRP A 66 -1.75 -5.98 0.92
CA TRP A 66 -1.96 -6.96 2.00
C TRP A 66 -2.23 -6.24 3.31
N HIS A 67 -2.90 -6.91 4.23
CA HIS A 67 -3.18 -6.42 5.57
C HIS A 67 -2.99 -7.53 6.58
N ARG A 68 -2.31 -7.23 7.68
CA ARG A 68 -2.33 -8.07 8.88
C ARG A 68 -2.28 -7.22 10.14
N VAL A 69 -2.60 -7.85 11.27
CA VAL A 69 -2.50 -7.25 12.60
C VAL A 69 -1.41 -7.96 13.39
N VAL A 70 -0.47 -7.21 13.95
CA VAL A 70 0.58 -7.72 14.85
C VAL A 70 0.54 -6.91 16.13
N ASP A 71 0.40 -7.58 17.27
CA ASP A 71 0.30 -6.97 18.60
C ASP A 71 -0.77 -5.85 18.68
N GLY A 72 -1.89 -6.02 17.98
CA GLY A 72 -2.99 -5.05 17.93
C GLY A 72 -2.75 -3.84 17.03
N ILE A 73 -1.67 -3.82 16.24
CA ILE A 73 -1.33 -2.77 15.29
C ILE A 73 -1.64 -3.24 13.87
N HIS A 74 -2.35 -2.42 13.10
CA HIS A 74 -2.66 -2.73 11.70
C HIS A 74 -1.48 -2.38 10.80
N PHE A 75 -0.96 -3.35 10.05
CA PHE A 75 0.05 -3.13 9.01
C PHE A 75 -0.57 -3.35 7.64
N ILE A 76 -0.60 -2.31 6.81
CA ILE A 76 -1.36 -2.30 5.57
C ILE A 76 -0.44 -1.86 4.43
N ASN A 77 -0.15 -2.79 3.52
CA ASN A 77 0.36 -2.42 2.21
C ASN A 77 -0.84 -2.00 1.35
N THR A 78 -0.89 -0.74 0.96
CA THR A 78 -2.01 -0.18 0.20
C THR A 78 -2.00 -0.58 -1.29
N GLY A 79 -0.96 -1.27 -1.74
CA GLY A 79 -0.80 -1.65 -3.14
C GLY A 79 -0.31 -0.48 -3.99
N SER A 80 -0.97 -0.24 -5.11
CA SER A 80 -0.64 0.84 -6.04
C SER A 80 -1.88 1.26 -6.82
N VAL A 81 -2.02 2.56 -7.07
CA VAL A 81 -3.09 3.06 -7.95
C VAL A 81 -2.81 2.73 -9.41
N GLY A 82 -1.57 2.97 -9.88
CA GLY A 82 -1.23 2.90 -11.30
C GLY A 82 -0.27 1.79 -11.70
N ARG A 83 0.18 0.92 -10.79
CA ARG A 83 1.19 -0.10 -11.11
C ARG A 83 1.10 -1.35 -10.22
N LEU A 84 -0.05 -1.99 -10.14
CA LEU A 84 -0.26 -3.19 -9.32
C LEU A 84 0.57 -4.39 -9.77
N ARG A 85 0.86 -5.30 -8.82
CA ARG A 85 1.71 -6.49 -9.02
C ARG A 85 1.06 -7.80 -8.57
N ASP A 86 -0.25 -7.83 -8.43
CA ASP A 86 -1.03 -8.98 -7.96
C ASP A 86 -1.89 -9.63 -9.06
N GLY A 87 -1.77 -9.16 -10.30
CA GLY A 87 -2.46 -9.73 -11.45
C GLY A 87 -3.86 -9.20 -11.72
N ASP A 88 -4.35 -8.28 -10.89
CA ASP A 88 -5.58 -7.51 -11.14
C ASP A 88 -5.18 -6.11 -11.67
N PRO A 89 -5.53 -5.78 -12.92
CA PRO A 89 -5.09 -4.54 -13.54
C PRO A 89 -5.86 -3.30 -13.07
N ARG A 90 -6.98 -3.46 -12.34
CA ARG A 90 -7.80 -2.35 -11.82
C ARG A 90 -7.03 -1.56 -10.78
N ALA A 91 -7.15 -0.23 -10.80
CA ALA A 91 -6.51 0.64 -9.82
C ALA A 91 -6.91 0.26 -8.39
N GLY A 92 -5.94 0.28 -7.45
CA GLY A 92 -6.15 -0.16 -6.07
C GLY A 92 -5.79 0.89 -5.03
N PHE A 93 -6.61 1.00 -3.99
CA PHE A 93 -6.33 1.77 -2.78
C PHE A 93 -7.04 1.16 -1.57
N VAL A 94 -6.79 1.71 -0.38
CA VAL A 94 -7.43 1.26 0.87
C VAL A 94 -8.33 2.37 1.42
N LEU A 95 -9.57 2.02 1.73
CA LEU A 95 -10.47 2.82 2.53
C LEU A 95 -10.29 2.44 4.01
N LEU A 96 -9.99 3.43 4.85
CA LEU A 96 -9.91 3.25 6.30
C LEU A 96 -11.08 3.96 6.95
N ASP A 97 -11.83 3.23 7.77
CA ASP A 97 -12.90 3.77 8.61
C ASP A 97 -12.52 3.66 10.09
N PHE A 98 -12.63 4.80 10.78
CA PHE A 98 -12.31 4.96 12.20
C PHE A 98 -13.54 5.31 13.05
N SER A 99 -14.73 5.37 12.45
CA SER A 99 -15.95 5.89 13.09
C SER A 99 -16.57 4.95 14.13
N SER A 100 -16.38 3.64 14.00
CA SER A 100 -17.01 2.62 14.84
C SER A 100 -16.27 2.31 16.15
N GLY A 101 -15.19 3.03 16.45
CA GLY A 101 -14.30 2.75 17.58
C GLY A 101 -13.29 1.61 17.33
N ALA A 102 -13.41 0.91 16.20
CA ALA A 102 -12.40 0.00 15.67
C ALA A 102 -11.96 0.43 14.27
N THR A 103 -10.71 0.16 13.90
CA THR A 103 -10.20 0.40 12.56
C THR A 103 -10.72 -0.67 11.61
N ALA A 104 -11.52 -0.28 10.63
CA ALA A 104 -11.87 -1.12 9.49
C ALA A 104 -11.06 -0.72 8.26
N ALA A 105 -10.56 -1.70 7.52
CA ALA A 105 -9.78 -1.50 6.30
C ALA A 105 -10.39 -2.30 5.15
N GLU A 106 -10.66 -1.63 4.03
CA GLU A 106 -11.20 -2.25 2.82
C GLU A 106 -10.30 -1.96 1.63
N PHE A 107 -9.94 -2.99 0.87
CA PHE A 107 -9.20 -2.86 -0.38
C PHE A 107 -10.17 -2.59 -1.53
N ILE A 108 -10.15 -1.38 -2.06
CA ILE A 108 -11.02 -0.95 -3.15
C ILE A 108 -10.31 -1.15 -4.48
N ARG A 109 -11.06 -1.65 -5.48
CA ARG A 109 -10.63 -1.76 -6.87
C ARG A 109 -11.53 -0.95 -7.79
N ILE A 110 -10.93 -0.15 -8.66
CA ILE A 110 -11.63 0.70 -9.61
C ILE A 110 -11.16 0.39 -11.04
N GLU A 111 -12.12 0.11 -11.92
CA GLU A 111 -11.88 0.00 -13.35
C GLU A 111 -11.53 1.38 -13.95
N TYR A 112 -10.60 1.40 -14.88
CA TYR A 112 -10.23 2.59 -15.65
C TYR A 112 -9.91 2.17 -17.08
N ASP A 113 -9.83 3.13 -18.00
CA ASP A 113 -9.45 2.85 -19.39
C ASP A 113 -7.93 2.56 -19.45
N ILE A 114 -7.60 1.28 -19.26
CA ILE A 114 -6.24 0.76 -19.38
C ILE A 114 -5.71 1.04 -20.78
N GLU A 115 -6.54 0.86 -21.82
CA GLU A 115 -6.09 1.00 -23.20
C GLU A 115 -5.82 2.47 -23.59
N GLU A 116 -6.55 3.42 -23.02
CA GLU A 116 -6.21 4.84 -23.13
C GLU A 116 -4.84 5.14 -22.52
N THR A 117 -4.59 4.62 -21.32
CA THR A 117 -3.31 4.80 -20.63
C THR A 117 -2.15 4.16 -21.41
N THR A 118 -2.34 2.96 -21.94
CA THR A 118 -1.31 2.25 -22.72
C THR A 118 -1.04 2.93 -24.06
N ARG A 119 -2.06 3.46 -24.74
CA ARG A 119 -1.86 4.27 -25.95
C ARG A 119 -1.00 5.50 -25.66
N GLY A 120 -1.19 6.14 -24.50
CA GLY A 120 -0.32 7.23 -24.04
C GLY A 120 1.14 6.81 -23.84
N ILE A 121 1.36 5.62 -23.25
CA ILE A 121 2.70 5.03 -23.08
C ILE A 121 3.37 4.77 -24.44
N GLU A 122 2.64 4.15 -25.37
CA GLU A 122 3.12 3.83 -26.71
C GLU A 122 3.43 5.09 -27.53
N ALA A 123 2.53 6.09 -27.51
CA ALA A 123 2.71 7.37 -28.19
C ALA A 123 3.90 8.17 -27.64
N ALA A 124 4.24 8.00 -26.35
CA ALA A 124 5.41 8.60 -25.73
C ALA A 124 6.73 7.88 -26.08
N GLY A 125 6.69 6.78 -26.85
CA GLY A 125 7.86 5.99 -27.20
C GLY A 125 8.46 5.23 -26.02
N LEU A 126 7.68 4.97 -24.97
CA LEU A 126 8.12 4.21 -23.81
C LEU A 126 8.14 2.69 -24.09
N PRO A 127 8.92 1.90 -23.35
CA PRO A 127 8.98 0.45 -23.51
C PRO A 127 7.59 -0.21 -23.47
N VAL A 128 7.31 -1.11 -24.42
CA VAL A 128 6.03 -1.80 -24.56
C VAL A 128 5.67 -2.63 -23.32
N GLU A 129 6.68 -3.06 -22.57
CA GLU A 129 6.54 -3.79 -21.32
C GLU A 129 5.78 -2.98 -20.26
N PHE A 130 5.86 -1.64 -20.29
CA PHE A 130 5.08 -0.80 -19.37
C PHE A 130 3.59 -0.86 -19.68
N ALA A 131 3.22 -0.85 -20.96
CA ALA A 131 1.84 -1.02 -21.38
C ALA A 131 1.33 -2.42 -21.03
N ASN A 132 2.11 -3.47 -21.36
CA ASN A 132 1.77 -4.85 -21.03
C ASN A 132 1.62 -5.06 -19.52
N PHE A 133 2.48 -4.43 -18.72
CA PHE A 133 2.40 -4.51 -17.27
C PHE A 133 1.06 -3.98 -16.74
N LEU A 134 0.55 -2.87 -17.29
CA LEU A 134 -0.76 -2.35 -16.91
C LEU A 134 -1.89 -3.31 -17.29
N ARG A 135 -1.84 -3.84 -18.53
CA ARG A 135 -2.84 -4.81 -19.04
C ARG A 135 -2.92 -6.07 -18.20
N THR A 136 -1.80 -6.54 -17.63
CA THR A 136 -1.73 -7.81 -16.91
C THR A 136 -1.78 -7.68 -15.38
N GLY A 137 -1.79 -6.46 -14.83
CA GLY A 137 -1.64 -6.22 -13.40
C GLY A 137 -0.28 -6.72 -12.87
N GLY A 138 0.77 -6.61 -13.69
CA GLY A 138 2.12 -7.03 -13.35
C GLY A 138 2.38 -8.54 -13.40
N ARG A 139 1.46 -9.35 -13.96
CA ARG A 139 1.77 -10.73 -14.34
C ARG A 139 2.70 -10.76 -15.53
N THR A 140 3.80 -11.49 -15.43
CA THR A 140 4.62 -11.82 -16.60
C THR A 140 3.80 -12.73 -17.52
N PRO A 141 3.65 -12.40 -18.81
CA PRO A 141 3.06 -13.33 -19.77
C PRO A 141 3.85 -14.64 -19.72
N VAL A 142 3.18 -15.77 -19.52
CA VAL A 142 3.82 -17.07 -19.70
C VAL A 142 4.20 -17.14 -21.18
N SER A 143 5.49 -17.35 -21.49
CA SER A 143 5.92 -17.60 -22.85
C SER A 143 5.15 -18.80 -23.39
N ALA A 144 4.40 -18.59 -24.48
CA ALA A 144 3.71 -19.65 -25.21
C ALA A 144 4.71 -20.59 -25.90
#